data_AF-A0A409WUB3-F1
#
_entry.id   AF-A0A409WUB3-F1
#
_cell.length_a   1.000
_cell.length_b   1.000
_cell.length_c   1.000
_cell.angle_alpha   90.00
_cell.angle_beta   90.00
_cell.angle_gamma   90.00
#
_symmetry.space_group_name_H-M   'P 1'
#
loop_
_entity.id
_entity.type
_entity.pdbx_description
1 polymer ?
#
loop_
_entity_poly.entity_id
_entity_poly.type
_entity_poly.pdbx_seq_one_letter_code
_entity_poly.pdbx_strand_id
1 'polypeptide(L)'
;MRLVFLELLDRIQNAMQERQILLDDRFRLLSNPNHILDSTLFHSLRDVDKRLANYLSQLVEFHAPPKHINIHPQYVVYHSFLHIALGSQKFLHEARRTLAQLPSLPANTTRRTELSAVLGNAIHDFQRDYFSLRDYGPPPSEFDTAHSSLVLRLPERIKLEALYRRHRLQRLLRRTDNAFS
;
A
#
# COMPACT_ATOMS: atom_id res chain seq x y z
N MET A 1 11.19 26.38 -9.15
CA MET A 1 11.31 25.29 -8.14
C MET A 1 10.20 25.33 -7.09
N ARG A 2 9.93 26.45 -6.40
CA ARG A 2 8.86 26.53 -5.37
C ARG A 2 7.48 26.11 -5.88
N LEU A 3 7.04 26.65 -7.01
CA LEU A 3 5.71 26.36 -7.59
C LEU A 3 5.56 24.86 -7.93
N VAL A 4 6.56 24.31 -8.64
CA VAL A 4 6.61 22.89 -9.03
C VAL A 4 6.55 21.96 -7.82
N PHE A 5 7.24 22.31 -6.73
CA PHE A 5 7.22 21.53 -5.49
C PHE A 5 5.82 21.50 -4.86
N LEU A 6 5.17 22.66 -4.75
CA LEU A 6 3.82 22.76 -4.17
C LEU A 6 2.78 22.04 -5.03
N GLU A 7 2.87 22.17 -6.36
CA GLU A 7 2.02 21.44 -7.29
C GLU A 7 2.20 19.92 -7.15
N LEU A 8 3.44 19.45 -6.97
CA LEU A 8 3.72 18.03 -6.76
C LEU A 8 3.10 17.51 -5.45
N LEU A 9 3.18 18.29 -4.36
CA LEU A 9 2.52 17.94 -3.10
C LEU A 9 1.00 17.86 -3.26
N ASP A 10 0.39 18.81 -3.97
CA ASP A 10 -1.05 18.81 -4.24
C ASP A 10 -1.46 17.58 -5.05
N ARG A 11 -0.72 17.23 -6.11
CA ARG A 11 -0.94 16.01 -6.90
C ARG A 11 -0.84 14.73 -6.06
N ILE A 12 0.13 14.65 -5.15
CA ILE A 12 0.27 13.53 -4.22
C ILE A 12 -0.95 13.46 -3.31
N GLN A 13 -1.34 14.57 -2.69
CA GLN A 13 -2.49 14.61 -1.79
C GLN A 13 -3.79 14.20 -2.50
N ASN A 14 -4.04 14.74 -3.69
CA ASN A 14 -5.23 14.43 -4.48
C ASN A 14 -5.26 12.93 -4.88
N ALA A 15 -4.13 12.37 -5.32
CA ALA A 15 -4.05 10.96 -5.66
C ALA A 15 -4.20 10.05 -4.43
N MET A 16 -3.72 10.47 -3.25
CA MET A 16 -3.93 9.75 -1.98
C MET A 16 -5.41 9.74 -1.59
N GLN A 17 -6.12 10.87 -1.75
CA GLN A 17 -7.57 10.96 -1.50
C GLN A 17 -8.36 10.08 -2.48
N GLU A 18 -8.04 10.14 -3.76
CA GLU A 18 -8.65 9.29 -4.79
C GLU A 18 -8.47 7.81 -4.47
N ARG A 19 -7.24 7.41 -4.09
CA ARG A 19 -6.94 6.04 -3.65
C ARG A 19 -7.81 5.62 -2.48
N GLN A 20 -8.00 6.50 -1.49
CA GLN A 20 -8.81 6.20 -0.31
C GLN A 20 -10.28 5.98 -0.68
N ILE A 21 -10.85 6.81 -1.56
CA ILE A 21 -12.23 6.65 -2.05
C ILE A 21 -12.40 5.30 -2.75
N LEU A 22 -11.46 4.94 -3.64
CA LEU A 22 -11.50 3.65 -4.34
C LEU A 22 -11.40 2.47 -3.38
N LEU A 23 -10.57 2.57 -2.33
CA LEU A 23 -10.50 1.53 -1.29
C LEU A 23 -11.82 1.44 -0.53
N ASP A 24 -12.42 2.56 -0.12
CA ASP A 24 -13.72 2.61 0.57
C ASP A 24 -14.83 1.97 -0.26
N ASP A 25 -14.85 2.19 -1.57
CA ASP A 25 -15.79 1.52 -2.47
C ASP A 25 -15.51 0.01 -2.56
N ARG A 26 -14.24 -0.42 -2.59
CA ARG A 26 -13.92 -1.85 -2.52
C ARG A 26 -14.30 -2.49 -1.18
N PHE A 27 -14.20 -1.76 -0.06
CA PHE A 27 -14.71 -2.25 1.23
C PHE A 27 -16.20 -2.56 1.16
N ARG A 28 -17.00 -1.70 0.51
CA ARG A 28 -18.45 -1.93 0.33
C ARG A 28 -18.75 -3.19 -0.48
N LEU A 29 -17.88 -3.54 -1.45
CA LEU A 29 -18.01 -4.76 -2.25
C LEU A 29 -17.74 -6.06 -1.49
N LEU A 30 -17.13 -5.98 -0.29
CA LEU A 30 -17.03 -7.14 0.60
C LEU A 30 -18.40 -7.56 1.12
N SER A 31 -19.31 -6.61 1.36
CA SER A 31 -20.68 -6.90 1.78
C SER A 31 -21.62 -7.14 0.60
N ASN A 32 -21.49 -6.34 -0.46
CA ASN A 32 -22.37 -6.38 -1.63
C ASN A 32 -21.57 -6.64 -2.91
N PRO A 33 -21.33 -7.91 -3.29
CA PRO A 33 -20.47 -8.22 -4.42
C PRO A 33 -20.99 -7.72 -5.76
N ASN A 34 -20.08 -7.16 -6.55
CA ASN A 34 -20.28 -6.82 -7.95
C ASN A 34 -18.95 -6.99 -8.68
N HIS A 35 -18.81 -8.05 -9.48
CA HIS A 35 -17.53 -8.38 -10.14
C HIS A 35 -17.07 -7.35 -11.17
N ILE A 36 -18.02 -6.74 -11.90
CA ILE A 36 -17.71 -5.71 -12.90
C ILE A 36 -17.16 -4.48 -12.20
N LEU A 37 -17.81 -4.07 -11.10
CA LEU A 37 -17.35 -2.93 -10.31
C LEU A 37 -16.02 -3.23 -9.60
N ASP A 38 -15.84 -4.41 -8.99
CA ASP A 38 -14.57 -4.76 -8.33
C ASP A 38 -13.39 -4.77 -9.31
N SER A 39 -13.58 -5.32 -10.52
CA SER A 39 -12.57 -5.28 -11.57
C SER A 39 -12.23 -3.84 -11.96
N THR A 40 -13.25 -2.99 -12.14
CA THR A 40 -13.04 -1.57 -12.50
C THR A 40 -12.29 -0.81 -11.41
N LEU A 41 -12.68 -0.99 -10.14
CA LEU A 41 -12.01 -0.38 -8.99
C LEU A 41 -10.59 -0.89 -8.82
N PHE A 42 -10.34 -2.18 -9.08
CA PHE A 42 -9.00 -2.76 -9.04
C PHE A 42 -8.07 -2.12 -10.07
N HIS A 43 -8.51 -1.96 -11.32
CA HIS A 43 -7.71 -1.28 -12.34
C HIS A 43 -7.47 0.19 -11.99
N SER A 44 -8.51 0.90 -11.53
CA SER A 44 -8.41 2.30 -11.10
C SER A 44 -7.40 2.48 -9.97
N LEU A 45 -7.41 1.58 -8.97
CA LEU A 45 -6.41 1.59 -7.88
C LEU A 45 -4.99 1.39 -8.40
N ARG A 46 -4.78 0.48 -9.35
CA ARG A 46 -3.44 0.28 -9.95
C ARG A 46 -2.95 1.51 -10.69
N ASP A 47 -3.84 2.21 -11.38
CA ASP A 47 -3.49 3.44 -12.11
C ASP A 47 -3.16 4.58 -11.14
N VAL A 48 -3.92 4.72 -10.05
CA VAL A 48 -3.62 5.66 -8.96
C VAL A 48 -2.29 5.32 -8.28
N ASP A 49 -2.05 4.05 -7.94
CA ASP A 49 -0.81 3.58 -7.34
C ASP A 49 0.41 3.89 -8.24
N LYS A 50 0.26 3.72 -9.56
CA LYS A 50 1.31 4.05 -10.55
C LYS A 50 1.57 5.56 -10.60
N ARG A 51 0.53 6.39 -10.60
CA ARG A 51 0.68 7.86 -10.54
C ARG A 51 1.37 8.30 -9.26
N LEU A 52 0.93 7.78 -8.11
CA LEU A 52 1.56 8.04 -6.82
C LEU A 52 3.04 7.66 -6.82
N ALA A 53 3.40 6.46 -7.31
CA ALA A 53 4.79 6.06 -7.41
C ALA A 53 5.65 7.06 -8.21
N ASN A 54 5.13 7.56 -9.33
CA ASN A 54 5.81 8.57 -10.15
C ASN A 54 5.93 9.93 -9.44
N TYR A 55 4.88 10.38 -8.73
CA TYR A 55 4.94 11.64 -8.00
C TYR A 55 5.90 11.57 -6.82
N LEU A 56 5.89 10.45 -6.09
CA LEU A 56 6.82 10.21 -4.99
C LEU A 56 8.26 10.12 -5.48
N SER A 57 8.53 9.50 -6.65
CA SER A 57 9.89 9.47 -7.21
C SER A 57 10.38 10.87 -7.59
N GLN A 58 9.52 11.69 -8.21
CA GLN A 58 9.84 13.10 -8.50
C GLN A 58 10.09 13.90 -7.21
N LEU A 59 9.35 13.61 -6.13
CA LEU A 59 9.51 14.34 -4.87
C LEU A 59 10.86 14.03 -4.21
N VAL A 60 11.37 12.80 -4.35
CA VAL A 60 12.69 12.40 -3.84
C VAL A 60 13.82 13.18 -4.52
N GLU A 61 13.67 13.56 -5.80
CA GLU A 61 14.69 14.32 -6.56
C GLU A 61 14.94 15.72 -6.00
N PHE A 62 14.01 16.30 -5.23
CA PHE A 62 14.21 17.62 -4.64
C PHE A 62 15.28 17.61 -3.52
N HIS A 63 15.55 16.46 -2.90
CA HIS A 63 16.46 16.23 -1.75
C HIS A 63 16.17 17.05 -0.47
N ALA A 64 15.93 18.36 -0.60
CA ALA A 64 15.59 19.31 0.44
C ALA A 64 14.41 20.19 -0.01
N PRO A 65 13.60 20.72 0.92
CA PRO A 65 12.51 21.62 0.56
C PRO A 65 13.03 22.94 -0.02
N PRO A 66 12.30 23.57 -0.97
CA PRO A 66 12.60 24.92 -1.42
C PRO A 66 12.57 25.94 -0.27
N LYS A 67 13.31 27.05 -0.41
CA LYS A 67 13.33 28.13 0.60
C LYS A 67 11.90 28.54 0.98
N HIS A 68 11.68 28.72 2.29
CA HIS A 68 10.39 29.10 2.90
C HIS A 68 9.28 28.04 2.84
N ILE A 69 9.61 26.78 2.53
CA ILE A 69 8.71 25.63 2.68
C ILE A 69 9.26 24.74 3.80
N ASN A 70 8.44 24.44 4.80
CA ASN A 70 8.82 23.62 5.96
C ASN A 70 8.30 22.18 5.87
N ILE A 71 8.14 21.66 4.65
CA ILE A 71 7.62 20.31 4.38
C ILE A 71 8.77 19.48 3.82
N HIS A 72 9.30 18.56 4.63
CA HIS A 72 10.40 17.70 4.21
C HIS A 72 9.92 16.65 3.19
N PRO A 73 10.53 16.57 1.99
CA PRO A 73 10.17 15.58 0.97
C PRO A 73 10.16 14.15 1.51
N GLN A 74 11.17 13.81 2.31
CA GLN A 74 11.31 12.47 2.87
C GLN A 74 10.18 12.09 3.83
N TYR A 75 9.65 13.07 4.57
CA TYR A 75 8.51 12.88 5.45
C TYR A 75 7.26 12.54 4.64
N VAL A 76 6.99 13.30 3.58
CA VAL A 76 5.82 13.08 2.71
C VAL A 76 5.88 11.72 2.03
N VAL A 77 7.05 11.32 1.55
CA VAL A 77 7.24 10.00 0.91
C VAL A 77 7.03 8.88 1.90
N TYR A 78 7.65 8.96 3.09
CA TYR A 78 7.46 7.97 4.14
C TYR A 78 5.98 7.85 4.54
N HIS A 79 5.33 8.98 4.82
CA HIS A 79 3.93 9.03 5.22
C HIS A 79 3.02 8.44 4.13
N SER A 80 3.30 8.70 2.86
CA SER A 80 2.53 8.15 1.74
C SER A 80 2.65 6.63 1.68
N PHE A 81 3.86 6.07 1.77
CA PHE A 81 4.06 4.62 1.81
C PHE A 81 3.40 3.98 3.04
N LEU A 82 3.48 4.63 4.19
CA LEU A 82 2.85 4.15 5.42
C LEU A 82 1.33 4.13 5.28
N HIS A 83 0.73 5.20 4.78
CA HIS A 83 -0.71 5.28 4.55
C HIS A 83 -1.18 4.23 3.52
N ILE A 84 -0.41 4.01 2.46
CA ILE A 84 -0.67 2.97 1.45
C ILE A 84 -0.70 1.59 2.10
N ALA A 85 0.32 1.25 2.90
CA ALA A 85 0.44 -0.03 3.61
C ALA A 85 -0.66 -0.21 4.67
N LEU A 86 -1.04 0.84 5.39
CA LEU A 86 -2.15 0.80 6.35
C LEU A 86 -3.50 0.56 5.64
N GLY A 87 -3.72 1.20 4.50
CA GLY A 87 -4.93 1.00 3.69
C GLY A 87 -5.07 -0.44 3.21
N SER A 88 -4.01 -1.05 2.68
CA SER A 88 -4.04 -2.46 2.26
C SER A 88 -4.13 -3.42 3.45
N GLN A 89 -3.51 -3.10 4.59
CA GLN A 89 -3.68 -3.85 5.83
C GLN A 89 -5.15 -3.86 6.29
N LYS A 90 -5.80 -2.69 6.31
CA LYS A 90 -7.20 -2.55 6.69
C LYS A 90 -8.10 -3.38 5.77
N PHE A 91 -7.87 -3.31 4.45
CA PHE A 91 -8.64 -4.09 3.48
C PHE A 91 -8.46 -5.60 3.68
N LEU A 92 -7.23 -6.05 3.91
CA LEU A 92 -6.92 -7.43 4.26
C LEU A 92 -7.69 -7.89 5.51
N HIS A 93 -7.71 -7.08 6.57
CA HIS A 93 -8.42 -7.42 7.80
C HIS A 93 -9.95 -7.52 7.60
N GLU A 94 -10.55 -6.59 6.87
CA GLU A 94 -12.00 -6.65 6.59
C GLU A 94 -12.37 -7.82 5.66
N ALA A 95 -11.54 -8.15 4.67
CA ALA A 95 -11.75 -9.33 3.83
C ALA A 95 -11.71 -10.62 4.65
N ARG A 96 -10.74 -10.75 5.57
CA ARG A 96 -10.67 -11.89 6.51
C ARG A 96 -11.88 -11.96 7.42
N ARG A 97 -12.27 -10.82 8.00
CA ARG A 97 -13.43 -10.73 8.90
C ARG A 97 -14.71 -11.14 8.17
N THR A 98 -14.93 -10.61 6.98
CA THR A 98 -16.10 -10.92 6.14
C THR A 98 -16.17 -12.41 5.82
N LEU A 99 -15.04 -13.02 5.41
CA LEU A 99 -14.98 -14.46 5.15
C LEU A 99 -15.24 -15.33 6.40
N ALA A 100 -14.73 -14.90 7.56
CA ALA A 100 -14.91 -15.61 8.82
C ALA A 100 -16.36 -15.54 9.34
N GLN A 101 -17.06 -14.43 9.09
CA GLN A 101 -18.45 -14.24 9.49
C GLN A 101 -19.45 -14.93 8.56
N LEU A 102 -19.04 -15.30 7.34
CA LEU A 102 -19.91 -15.94 6.36
C LEU A 102 -20.20 -17.40 6.74
N PRO A 103 -21.47 -17.82 6.96
CA PRO A 103 -21.80 -19.17 7.38
C PRO A 103 -21.29 -20.25 6.40
N SER A 104 -20.83 -21.38 6.92
CA SER A 104 -20.36 -22.55 6.14
C SER A 104 -21.51 -23.40 5.61
N LEU A 105 -22.48 -22.76 4.95
CA LEU A 105 -23.61 -23.41 4.31
C LEU A 105 -23.35 -23.62 2.81
N PRO A 106 -23.88 -24.69 2.18
CA PRO A 106 -23.69 -24.92 0.75
C PRO A 106 -24.09 -23.73 -0.13
N ALA A 107 -25.12 -22.98 0.26
CA ALA A 107 -25.57 -21.75 -0.41
C ALA A 107 -24.50 -20.64 -0.46
N ASN A 108 -23.54 -20.65 0.47
CA ASN A 108 -22.47 -19.66 0.55
C ASN A 108 -21.17 -20.13 -0.13
N THR A 109 -21.12 -21.34 -0.70
CA THR A 109 -19.90 -21.92 -1.27
C THR A 109 -19.26 -20.98 -2.30
N THR A 110 -20.05 -20.47 -3.24
CA THR A 110 -19.59 -19.52 -4.26
C THR A 110 -19.02 -18.26 -3.64
N ARG A 111 -19.75 -17.65 -2.69
CA ARG A 111 -19.31 -16.42 -2.01
C ARG A 111 -18.03 -16.62 -1.19
N ARG A 112 -17.89 -17.78 -0.53
CA ARG A 112 -16.67 -18.13 0.21
C ARG A 112 -15.48 -18.28 -0.73
N THR A 113 -15.66 -18.89 -1.90
CA THR A 113 -14.62 -19.01 -2.93
C THR A 113 -14.18 -17.63 -3.43
N GLU A 114 -15.12 -16.74 -3.74
CA GLU A 114 -14.83 -15.36 -4.15
C GLU A 114 -14.06 -14.58 -3.07
N LEU A 115 -14.56 -14.57 -1.83
CA LEU A 115 -13.90 -13.88 -0.73
C LEU A 115 -12.52 -14.47 -0.43
N SER A 116 -12.32 -15.77 -0.64
CA SER A 116 -11.01 -16.41 -0.52
C SER A 116 -10.05 -15.92 -1.60
N ALA A 117 -10.53 -15.73 -2.84
CA ALA A 117 -9.73 -15.16 -3.91
C ALA A 117 -9.39 -13.67 -3.64
N VAL A 118 -10.37 -12.88 -3.19
CA VAL A 118 -10.17 -11.48 -2.77
C VAL A 118 -9.15 -11.40 -1.63
N LEU A 119 -9.25 -12.31 -0.66
CA LEU A 119 -8.30 -12.40 0.45
C LEU A 119 -6.88 -12.74 -0.04
N GLY A 120 -6.74 -13.66 -1.00
CA GLY A 120 -5.46 -13.97 -1.63
C GLY A 120 -4.82 -12.73 -2.25
N ASN A 121 -5.59 -11.96 -3.03
CA ASN A 121 -5.13 -10.70 -3.63
C ASN A 121 -4.77 -9.66 -2.57
N ALA A 122 -5.60 -9.48 -1.53
CA ALA A 122 -5.34 -8.54 -0.44
C ALA A 122 -4.05 -8.86 0.34
N ILE A 123 -3.72 -10.15 0.52
CA ILE A 123 -2.45 -10.57 1.12
C ILE A 123 -1.27 -10.13 0.25
N HIS A 124 -1.35 -10.35 -1.07
CA HIS A 124 -0.30 -9.96 -2.01
C HIS A 124 -0.13 -8.43 -2.07
N ASP A 125 -1.23 -7.69 -2.14
CA ASP A 125 -1.20 -6.22 -2.15
C ASP A 125 -0.58 -5.67 -0.86
N PHE A 126 -1.00 -6.16 0.31
CA PHE A 126 -0.41 -5.75 1.58
C PHE A 126 1.09 -6.08 1.67
N GLN A 127 1.51 -7.27 1.21
CA GLN A 127 2.93 -7.63 1.18
C GLN A 127 3.75 -6.68 0.30
N ARG A 128 3.26 -6.36 -0.90
CA ARG A 128 3.91 -5.44 -1.84
C ARG A 128 4.04 -4.04 -1.24
N ASP A 129 2.96 -3.53 -0.66
CA ASP A 129 2.92 -2.21 -0.06
C ASP A 129 3.84 -2.14 1.19
N TYR A 130 3.84 -3.20 2.01
CA TYR A 130 4.76 -3.35 3.13
C TYR A 130 6.22 -3.34 2.67
N PHE A 131 6.57 -4.12 1.64
CA PHE A 131 7.94 -4.17 1.12
C PHE A 131 8.38 -2.81 0.57
N SER A 132 7.47 -2.08 -0.08
CA SER A 132 7.74 -0.73 -0.58
C SER A 132 8.08 0.24 0.57
N LEU A 133 7.30 0.21 1.67
CA LEU A 133 7.60 0.98 2.88
C LEU A 133 8.96 0.59 3.48
N ARG A 134 9.25 -0.71 3.58
CA ARG A 134 10.50 -1.22 4.16
C ARG A 134 11.73 -0.92 3.31
N ASP A 135 11.59 -0.98 2.00
CA ASP A 135 12.66 -0.66 1.05
C ASP A 135 12.96 0.84 0.99
N TYR A 136 11.97 1.69 1.31
CA TYR A 136 12.21 3.12 1.47
C TYR A 136 13.08 3.42 2.70
N GLY A 137 12.81 2.77 3.84
CA GLY A 137 13.69 2.82 5.01
C GLY A 137 12.96 3.00 6.34
N PRO A 138 13.70 3.30 7.42
CA PRO A 138 13.12 3.62 8.72
C PRO A 138 12.33 4.94 8.68
N PRO A 139 11.43 5.17 9.64
CA PRO A 139 10.77 6.47 9.78
C PRO A 139 11.80 7.60 9.95
N PRO A 140 11.57 8.79 9.37
CA PRO A 140 12.36 9.98 9.65
C PRO A 140 12.41 10.30 11.16
N SER A 141 13.48 10.92 11.64
CA SER A 141 13.66 11.23 13.09
C SER A 141 12.57 12.11 13.68
N GLU A 142 11.91 12.91 12.85
CA GLU A 142 10.81 13.81 13.21
C GLU A 142 9.44 13.10 13.24
N PHE A 143 9.39 11.81 12.87
CA PHE A 143 8.16 11.05 12.75
C PHE A 143 7.72 10.49 14.11
N ASP A 144 6.56 10.91 14.59
CA ASP A 144 5.97 10.32 15.79
C ASP A 144 5.59 8.85 15.54
N THR A 145 6.27 7.96 16.25
CA THR A 145 6.09 6.51 16.11
C THR A 145 4.82 6.00 16.79
N ALA A 146 4.21 6.80 17.68
CA ALA A 146 3.03 6.39 18.45
C ALA A 146 1.80 6.13 17.56
N HIS A 147 1.68 6.82 16.43
CA HIS A 147 0.51 6.76 15.54
C HIS A 147 0.72 5.86 14.31
N SER A 148 1.88 5.20 14.23
CA SER A 148 2.47 4.81 12.95
C SER A 148 2.75 3.31 12.84
N SER A 149 2.33 2.53 13.83
CA SER A 149 2.60 1.10 13.83
C SER A 149 1.55 0.34 13.03
N LEU A 150 2.00 -0.40 12.01
CA LEU A 150 1.24 -1.49 11.43
C LEU A 150 0.98 -2.50 12.56
N VAL A 151 -0.26 -2.56 13.04
CA VAL A 151 -0.65 -3.45 14.14
C VAL A 151 -0.78 -4.87 13.60
N LEU A 152 0.33 -5.58 13.51
CA LEU A 152 0.37 -6.98 13.12
C LEU A 152 0.45 -7.88 14.34
N ARG A 153 -0.29 -9.00 14.31
CA ARG A 153 -0.09 -10.05 15.33
C ARG A 153 1.32 -10.62 15.20
N LEU A 154 1.92 -11.02 16.32
CA LEU A 154 3.30 -11.52 16.33
C LEU A 154 3.59 -12.60 15.26
N PRO A 155 2.74 -13.63 15.06
CA PRO A 155 2.98 -14.63 14.01
C PRO A 155 2.94 -14.05 12.59
N GLU A 156 2.04 -13.09 12.35
CA GLU A 156 1.90 -12.43 11.06
C GLU A 156 3.13 -11.55 10.77
N ARG A 157 3.60 -10.84 11.79
CA ARG A 157 4.83 -10.04 11.72
C ARG A 157 6.04 -10.93 11.41
N ILE A 158 6.21 -12.05 12.10
CA ILE A 158 7.32 -12.99 11.85
C ILE A 158 7.27 -13.50 10.40
N LYS A 159 6.10 -13.93 9.94
CA LYS A 159 5.91 -14.41 8.56
C LYS A 159 6.23 -13.32 7.55
N LEU A 160 5.73 -12.11 7.77
CA LEU A 160 5.94 -10.98 6.87
C LEU A 160 7.41 -10.55 6.80
N GLU A 161 8.10 -10.52 7.94
CA GLU A 161 9.54 -10.26 8.02
C GLU A 161 10.37 -11.34 7.30
N ALA A 162 10.01 -12.62 7.46
CA ALA A 162 10.68 -13.70 6.75
C ALA A 162 10.52 -13.55 5.21
N LEU A 163 9.32 -13.21 4.75
CA LEU A 163 9.06 -12.93 3.33
C LEU A 163 9.82 -11.68 2.84
N TYR A 164 9.89 -10.63 3.64
CA TYR A 164 10.65 -9.42 3.31
C TYR A 164 12.14 -9.71 3.17
N ARG A 165 12.73 -10.47 4.11
CA ARG A 165 14.14 -10.88 4.04
C ARG A 165 14.44 -11.68 2.77
N ARG A 166 13.55 -12.62 2.40
CA ARG A 166 13.65 -13.36 1.14
C ARG A 166 13.58 -12.43 -0.08
N HIS A 167 12.62 -11.51 -0.10
CA HIS A 167 12.47 -10.52 -1.17
C HIS A 167 13.74 -9.67 -1.35
N ARG A 168 14.28 -9.15 -0.23
CA ARG A 168 15.51 -8.35 -0.22
C ARG A 168 16.71 -9.14 -0.76
N LEU A 169 16.87 -10.41 -0.36
CA LEU A 169 17.93 -11.28 -0.87
C LEU A 169 17.81 -11.50 -2.38
N GLN A 170 16.60 -11.78 -2.88
CA GLN A 170 16.36 -11.96 -4.32
C GLN A 170 16.70 -10.69 -5.12
N ARG A 171 16.39 -9.50 -4.59
CA ARG A 171 16.78 -8.23 -5.23
C ARG A 171 18.29 -8.04 -5.27
N LEU A 172 19.01 -8.44 -4.23
CA LEU A 172 20.47 -8.35 -4.18
C LEU A 172 21.12 -9.27 -5.22
N LEU A 173 20.67 -10.52 -5.31
CA LEU A 173 21.18 -11.48 -6.29
C LEU A 173 20.95 -11.02 -7.74
N ARG A 174 19.76 -10.48 -8.05
CA ARG A 174 19.49 -9.93 -9.40
C ARG A 174 20.38 -8.74 -9.76
N ARG A 175 20.80 -7.94 -8.79
CA ARG A 175 21.71 -6.81 -9.02
C ARG A 175 23.12 -7.28 -9.31
N THR A 176 23.58 -8.36 -8.68
CA THR A 176 24.89 -8.92 -8.97
C THR A 176 24.92 -9.52 -10.37
N ASP A 177 23.88 -10.25 -10.79
CA ASP A 177 23.84 -10.86 -12.13
C ASP A 177 23.90 -9.81 -13.26
N ASN A 178 23.20 -8.69 -13.08
CA ASN A 178 23.22 -7.57 -14.03
C ASN A 178 24.52 -6.76 -14.03
N ALA A 179 25.36 -6.88 -13.00
CA ALA A 179 26.65 -6.18 -12.92
C ALA A 179 27.79 -6.97 -13.59
N PHE A 180 27.57 -8.25 -13.90
CA PHE A 180 28.54 -9.15 -14.54
C PHE A 180 28.14 -9.55 -15.98
N SER A 181 27.09 -8.93 -16.53
CA SER A 181 26.64 -9.07 -17.92
C SER A 181 26.97 -7.81 -18.71
#